data_AF-A0A1Q7QHG8-F1
#
_entry.id   AF-A0A1Q7QHG8-F1
#
_cell.length_a   1.000
_cell.length_b   1.000
_cell.length_c   1.000
_cell.angle_alpha   90.00
_cell.angle_beta   90.00
_cell.angle_gamma   90.00
#
_symmetry.space_group_name_H-M   'P 1'
#
loop_
_entity.id
_entity.type
_entity.pdbx_description
1 polymer ?
#
loop_
_entity_poly.entity_id
_entity_poly.type
_entity_poly.pdbx_seq_one_letter_code
_entity_poly.pdbx_strand_id
1 'polypeptide(L)'
;MRLMGVMLVVGLVAMVSASAALGADMMAAAKTELGTALTHAGFAAGYDAVAEVELHLHHVVNCLEGAAGKNYNMGAGNVCQGQGNGIFADLKDSGMAGAHAAPYAEIADQVATWGIQQTMAKDLGRAKAAAAAAKAIIQLSIDNFK
;
A
#
# COMPACT_ATOMS: atom_id res chain seq x y z
N MET A 1 -19.57 -28.98 36.49
CA MET A 1 -18.66 -29.24 35.33
C MET A 1 -19.26 -28.87 33.96
N ARG A 2 -20.58 -28.96 33.73
CA ARG A 2 -21.21 -28.60 32.44
C ARG A 2 -21.24 -27.10 32.11
N LEU A 3 -21.33 -26.21 33.11
CA LEU A 3 -21.33 -24.75 32.90
C LEU A 3 -19.95 -24.18 32.53
N MET A 4 -18.86 -24.75 33.04
CA MET A 4 -17.49 -24.34 32.68
C MET A 4 -17.14 -24.70 31.22
N GLY A 5 -17.66 -25.81 30.68
CA GLY A 5 -17.46 -26.18 29.28
C GLY A 5 -18.20 -25.25 28.31
N VAL A 6 -19.40 -24.79 28.66
CA VAL A 6 -20.17 -23.86 27.81
C VAL A 6 -19.57 -22.45 27.85
N MET A 7 -19.09 -21.97 29.00
CA MET A 7 -18.36 -20.68 29.07
C MET A 7 -17.03 -20.70 28.31
N LEU A 8 -16.30 -21.83 28.32
CA LEU A 8 -15.05 -21.96 27.57
C LEU A 8 -15.27 -21.93 26.04
N VAL A 9 -16.34 -22.59 25.56
CA VAL A 9 -16.70 -22.62 24.13
C VAL A 9 -17.24 -21.27 23.67
N VAL A 10 -18.07 -20.58 24.46
CA VAL A 10 -18.59 -19.24 24.12
C VAL A 10 -17.49 -18.18 24.15
N GLY A 11 -16.54 -18.25 25.09
CA GLY A 11 -15.37 -17.37 25.12
C GLY A 11 -14.44 -17.55 23.92
N LEU A 12 -14.24 -18.78 23.46
CA LEU A 12 -13.41 -19.07 22.27
C LEU A 12 -14.07 -18.57 20.98
N VAL A 13 -15.38 -18.71 20.84
CA VAL A 13 -16.14 -18.23 19.66
C VAL A 13 -16.16 -16.70 19.58
N ALA A 14 -16.28 -16.00 20.71
CA ALA A 14 -16.25 -14.54 20.74
C ALA A 14 -14.87 -13.96 20.34
N MET A 15 -13.78 -14.61 20.76
CA MET A 15 -12.40 -14.20 20.42
C MET A 15 -12.10 -14.39 18.93
N VAL A 16 -12.56 -15.48 18.31
CA VAL A 16 -12.37 -15.75 16.88
C VAL A 16 -13.12 -14.74 15.99
N SER A 17 -14.27 -14.26 16.47
CA SER A 17 -15.12 -13.31 15.74
C SER A 17 -14.52 -11.90 15.68
N ALA A 18 -13.85 -11.46 16.75
CA ALA A 18 -13.19 -10.15 16.81
C ALA A 18 -11.97 -10.07 15.86
N SER A 19 -11.22 -11.16 15.73
CA SER A 19 -10.05 -11.24 14.82
C SER A 19 -10.45 -11.15 13.34
N ALA A 20 -11.59 -11.74 12.98
CA ALA A 20 -12.09 -11.72 11.61
C ALA A 20 -12.60 -10.33 11.20
N ALA A 21 -13.20 -9.57 12.12
CA ALA A 21 -13.66 -8.21 11.86
C ALA A 21 -12.48 -7.25 11.62
N LEU A 22 -11.44 -7.30 12.47
CA LEU A 22 -10.23 -6.50 12.28
C LEU A 22 -9.55 -6.80 10.93
N GLY A 23 -9.43 -8.07 10.56
CA GLY A 23 -8.84 -8.46 9.26
C GLY A 23 -9.64 -7.94 8.06
N ALA A 24 -10.98 -7.96 8.13
CA ALA A 24 -11.82 -7.43 7.07
C ALA A 24 -11.69 -5.91 6.89
N ASP A 25 -11.56 -5.17 8.00
CA ASP A 25 -11.35 -3.72 7.98
C ASP A 25 -10.00 -3.36 7.34
N MET A 26 -8.93 -4.10 7.67
CA MET A 26 -7.60 -3.85 7.07
C MET A 26 -7.55 -4.23 5.58
N MET A 27 -8.32 -5.24 5.15
CA MET A 27 -8.45 -5.53 3.73
C MET A 27 -9.08 -4.39 2.94
N ALA A 28 -10.09 -3.72 3.51
CA ALA A 28 -10.71 -2.56 2.88
C ALA A 28 -9.75 -1.36 2.84
N ALA A 29 -8.99 -1.13 3.91
CA ALA A 29 -7.97 -0.10 3.99
C ALA A 29 -6.90 -0.29 2.90
N ALA A 30 -6.24 -1.45 2.86
CA ALA A 30 -5.22 -1.76 1.87
C ALA A 30 -5.73 -1.65 0.42
N LYS A 31 -6.98 -2.06 0.14
CA LYS A 31 -7.59 -1.87 -1.20
C LYS A 31 -7.74 -0.40 -1.59
N THR A 32 -8.16 0.43 -0.63
CA THR A 32 -8.35 1.86 -0.85
C THR A 32 -7.00 2.55 -1.10
N GLU A 33 -6.00 2.24 -0.28
CA GLU A 33 -4.66 2.79 -0.42
C GLU A 33 -3.99 2.34 -1.72
N LEU A 34 -4.09 1.05 -2.09
CA LEU A 34 -3.59 0.52 -3.37
C LEU A 34 -4.23 1.23 -4.57
N GLY A 35 -5.53 1.53 -4.52
CA GLY A 35 -6.21 2.30 -5.56
C GLY A 35 -5.71 3.75 -5.67
N THR A 36 -5.46 4.40 -4.54
CA THR A 36 -4.86 5.73 -4.49
C THR A 36 -3.44 5.72 -5.06
N ALA A 37 -2.61 4.76 -4.64
CA ALA A 37 -1.25 4.59 -5.14
C ALA A 37 -1.24 4.31 -6.66
N LEU A 38 -2.13 3.45 -7.16
CA LEU A 38 -2.28 3.16 -8.60
C LEU A 38 -2.59 4.43 -9.39
N THR A 39 -3.50 5.26 -8.87
CA THR A 39 -3.90 6.53 -9.50
C THR A 39 -2.70 7.48 -9.60
N HIS A 40 -1.95 7.65 -8.51
CA HIS A 40 -0.79 8.53 -8.50
C HIS A 40 0.39 8.01 -9.34
N ALA A 41 0.61 6.69 -9.40
CA ALA A 41 1.57 6.11 -10.33
C ALA A 41 1.17 6.39 -11.79
N GLY A 42 -0.14 6.34 -12.09
CA GLY A 42 -0.70 6.75 -13.39
C GLY A 42 -0.46 8.22 -13.72
N PHE A 43 -0.63 9.11 -12.75
CA PHE A 43 -0.29 10.53 -12.90
C PHE A 43 1.19 10.72 -13.17
N ALA A 44 2.07 10.15 -12.35
CA ALA A 44 3.52 10.23 -12.54
C ALA A 44 3.97 9.71 -13.92
N ALA A 45 3.33 8.66 -14.45
CA ALA A 45 3.62 8.16 -15.79
C ALA A 45 3.13 9.08 -16.91
N GLY A 46 2.14 9.94 -16.64
CA GLY A 46 1.47 10.79 -17.61
C GLY A 46 2.00 12.22 -17.72
N TYR A 47 2.53 12.80 -16.63
CA TYR A 47 3.04 14.18 -16.63
C TYR A 47 4.34 14.34 -17.44
N ASP A 48 4.60 15.58 -17.89
CA ASP A 48 5.74 15.92 -18.76
C ASP A 48 6.78 16.82 -18.09
N ALA A 49 6.61 17.11 -16.80
CA ALA A 49 7.56 17.89 -16.03
C ALA A 49 8.04 17.10 -14.81
N VAL A 50 9.35 17.21 -14.57
CA VAL A 50 10.09 16.39 -13.60
C VAL A 50 9.52 16.57 -12.19
N ALA A 51 9.12 17.79 -11.82
CA ALA A 51 8.59 18.09 -10.51
C ALA A 51 7.23 17.38 -10.26
N GLU A 52 6.36 17.32 -11.26
CA GLU A 52 5.07 16.64 -11.17
C GLU A 52 5.24 15.11 -11.11
N VAL A 53 6.19 14.56 -11.88
CA VAL A 53 6.53 13.13 -11.80
C VAL A 53 7.08 12.78 -10.41
N GLU A 54 7.99 13.60 -9.88
CA GLU A 54 8.57 13.42 -8.54
C GLU A 54 7.51 13.47 -7.45
N LEU A 55 6.65 14.49 -7.46
CA LEU A 55 5.58 14.65 -6.47
C LEU A 55 4.66 13.43 -6.45
N HIS A 56 4.22 12.98 -7.62
CA HIS A 56 3.33 11.84 -7.70
C HIS A 56 3.99 10.50 -7.38
N LEU A 57 5.28 10.33 -7.65
CA LEU A 57 6.03 9.17 -7.15
C LEU A 57 6.17 9.20 -5.62
N HIS A 58 6.38 10.37 -5.02
CA HIS A 58 6.36 10.49 -3.56
C HIS A 58 5.00 10.12 -2.95
N HIS A 59 3.88 10.49 -3.59
CA HIS A 59 2.57 10.05 -3.14
C HIS A 59 2.42 8.53 -3.16
N VAL A 60 2.96 7.86 -4.20
CA VAL A 60 2.98 6.39 -4.29
C VAL A 60 3.75 5.79 -3.11
N VAL A 61 4.99 6.24 -2.88
CA VAL A 61 5.83 5.77 -1.78
C VAL A 61 5.18 6.03 -0.42
N ASN A 62 4.60 7.22 -0.22
CA ASN A 62 3.93 7.57 1.03
C ASN A 62 2.73 6.66 1.33
N CYS A 63 1.97 6.27 0.31
CA CYS A 63 0.88 5.30 0.46
C CYS A 63 1.41 3.89 0.75
N LEU A 64 2.49 3.47 0.08
CA LEU A 64 3.07 2.14 0.26
C LEU A 64 3.61 1.93 1.67
N GLU A 65 4.37 2.89 2.17
CA GLU A 65 5.08 2.76 3.44
C GLU A 65 4.32 3.30 4.65
N GLY A 66 3.39 4.24 4.45
CA GLY A 66 2.77 4.99 5.54
C GLY A 66 3.73 5.97 6.24
N ALA A 67 3.24 6.71 7.23
CA ALA A 67 3.99 7.79 7.90
C ALA A 67 5.23 7.32 8.70
N ALA A 68 5.31 6.03 9.02
CA ALA A 68 6.47 5.41 9.66
C ALA A 68 7.49 4.84 8.64
N GLY A 69 7.21 5.02 7.34
CA GLY A 69 8.03 4.56 6.24
C GLY A 69 9.43 5.15 6.21
N LYS A 70 10.38 4.38 5.67
CA LYS A 70 11.78 4.80 5.54
C LYS A 70 11.96 5.94 4.54
N ASN A 71 11.24 5.87 3.43
CA ASN A 71 11.29 6.80 2.31
C ASN A 71 10.08 7.77 2.30
N TYR A 72 9.20 7.68 3.31
CA TYR A 72 8.09 8.61 3.48
C TYR A 72 8.55 10.08 3.48
N ASN A 73 7.91 10.89 2.66
CA ASN A 73 8.20 12.32 2.51
C ASN A 73 6.99 13.16 2.93
N MET A 74 7.06 13.73 4.13
CA MET A 74 6.03 14.64 4.66
C MET A 74 5.83 15.90 3.80
N GLY A 75 6.90 16.40 3.16
CA GLY A 75 6.85 17.60 2.32
C GLY A 75 6.06 17.42 1.02
N ALA A 76 5.92 16.17 0.55
CA ALA A 76 5.06 15.83 -0.58
C ALA A 76 3.57 15.70 -0.18
N GLY A 77 3.27 15.57 1.12
CA GLY A 77 1.92 15.34 1.62
C GLY A 77 1.51 13.85 1.63
N ASN A 78 0.47 13.53 2.40
CA ASN A 78 -0.05 12.17 2.53
C ASN A 78 -1.45 12.04 1.94
N VAL A 79 -1.52 11.59 0.68
CA VAL A 79 -2.80 11.38 -0.01
C VAL A 79 -3.56 10.14 0.47
N CYS A 80 -2.89 9.20 1.16
CA CYS A 80 -3.51 8.05 1.81
C CYS A 80 -3.89 8.31 3.27
N GLN A 81 -3.77 9.55 3.77
CA GLN A 81 -4.13 9.90 5.15
C GLN A 81 -5.59 9.51 5.46
N GLY A 82 -5.77 8.71 6.51
CA GLY A 82 -7.09 8.28 6.97
C GLY A 82 -7.72 7.13 6.15
N GLN A 83 -7.00 6.59 5.16
CA GLN A 83 -7.45 5.40 4.42
C GLN A 83 -6.99 4.10 5.08
N GLY A 84 -5.90 4.16 5.84
CA GLY A 84 -5.20 3.01 6.41
C GLY A 84 -3.95 3.43 7.18
N ASN A 85 -3.08 2.47 7.44
CA ASN A 85 -1.79 2.68 8.14
C ASN A 85 -0.58 2.65 7.18
N GLY A 86 -0.83 2.58 5.88
CA GLY A 86 0.15 2.29 4.84
C GLY A 86 -0.01 0.85 4.33
N ILE A 87 0.12 0.69 3.02
CA ILE A 87 -0.21 -0.57 2.32
C ILE A 87 0.57 -1.75 2.90
N PHE A 88 1.84 -1.58 3.26
CA PHE A 88 2.62 -2.67 3.86
C PHE A 88 2.07 -3.14 5.21
N ALA A 89 1.65 -2.22 6.07
CA ALA A 89 1.06 -2.56 7.36
C ALA A 89 -0.29 -3.24 7.16
N ASP A 90 -1.14 -2.67 6.30
CA ASP A 90 -2.50 -3.14 6.12
C ASP A 90 -2.56 -4.48 5.34
N LEU A 91 -1.64 -4.71 4.39
CA LEU A 91 -1.47 -6.03 3.75
C LEU A 91 -1.00 -7.07 4.76
N LYS A 92 -0.04 -6.75 5.62
CA LYS A 92 0.42 -7.69 6.66
C LYS A 92 -0.73 -8.10 7.58
N ASP A 93 -1.52 -7.13 8.02
CA ASP A 93 -2.64 -7.37 8.94
C ASP A 93 -3.85 -8.03 8.27
N SER A 94 -3.89 -8.04 6.93
CA SER A 94 -4.87 -8.75 6.11
C SER A 94 -4.60 -10.26 5.94
N GLY A 95 -3.55 -10.80 6.59
CA GLY A 95 -3.25 -12.23 6.59
C GLY A 95 -2.84 -12.78 5.22
N MET A 96 -3.34 -13.97 4.85
CA MET A 96 -2.89 -14.68 3.64
C MET A 96 -3.16 -13.90 2.35
N ALA A 97 -4.30 -13.20 2.27
CA ALA A 97 -4.62 -12.37 1.12
C ALA A 97 -3.53 -11.31 0.90
N GLY A 98 -3.10 -10.64 1.95
CA GLY A 98 -2.06 -9.64 1.86
C GLY A 98 -0.67 -10.23 1.63
N ALA A 99 -0.39 -11.44 2.12
CA ALA A 99 0.85 -12.16 1.85
C ALA A 99 1.07 -12.42 0.34
N HIS A 100 0.00 -12.61 -0.45
CA HIS A 100 0.09 -12.76 -1.90
C HIS A 100 0.31 -11.43 -2.63
N ALA A 101 -0.17 -10.32 -2.07
CA ALA A 101 -0.07 -8.98 -2.65
C ALA A 101 1.23 -8.25 -2.27
N ALA A 102 1.80 -8.54 -1.09
CA ALA A 102 2.93 -7.84 -0.50
C ALA A 102 4.20 -7.82 -1.37
N PRO A 103 4.64 -8.93 -2.00
CA PRO A 103 5.84 -8.91 -2.84
C PRO A 103 5.74 -7.93 -4.00
N TYR A 104 4.54 -7.76 -4.58
CA TYR A 104 4.32 -6.78 -5.63
C TYR A 104 4.37 -5.36 -5.08
N ALA A 105 3.75 -5.10 -3.92
CA ALA A 105 3.83 -3.79 -3.28
C ALA A 105 5.30 -3.40 -2.96
N GLU A 106 6.13 -4.36 -2.51
CA GLU A 106 7.55 -4.13 -2.23
C GLU A 106 8.33 -3.78 -3.49
N ILE A 107 8.08 -4.47 -4.60
CA ILE A 107 8.71 -4.15 -5.89
C ILE A 107 8.23 -2.79 -6.39
N ALA A 108 6.95 -2.46 -6.23
CA ALA A 108 6.42 -1.16 -6.62
C ALA A 108 7.10 -0.02 -5.84
N ASP A 109 7.33 -0.19 -4.54
CA ASP A 109 8.04 0.77 -3.70
C ASP A 109 9.49 0.98 -4.15
N GLN A 110 10.22 -0.12 -4.40
CA GLN A 110 11.59 -0.05 -4.91
C GLN A 110 11.68 0.70 -6.24
N VAL A 111 10.77 0.40 -7.16
CA VAL A 111 10.72 1.04 -8.49
C VAL A 111 10.30 2.51 -8.37
N ALA A 112 9.32 2.84 -7.54
CA ALA A 112 8.89 4.22 -7.31
C ALA A 112 10.01 5.06 -6.68
N THR A 113 10.69 4.51 -5.67
CA THR A 113 11.87 5.13 -5.04
C THR A 113 13.01 5.32 -6.03
N TRP A 114 13.28 4.33 -6.90
CA TRP A 114 14.24 4.50 -7.99
C TRP A 114 13.81 5.60 -8.97
N GLY A 115 12.52 5.69 -9.28
CA GLY A 115 11.95 6.76 -10.11
C GLY A 115 12.21 8.16 -9.55
N ILE A 116 12.04 8.35 -8.24
CA ILE A 116 12.37 9.60 -7.54
C ILE A 116 13.86 9.93 -7.69
N GLN A 117 14.76 8.95 -7.60
CA GLN A 117 16.18 9.18 -7.84
C GLN A 117 16.47 9.67 -9.28
N GLN A 118 15.67 9.23 -10.26
CA GLN A 118 15.82 9.69 -11.64
C GLN A 118 15.35 11.13 -11.82
N THR A 119 14.37 11.61 -11.03
CA THR A 119 13.96 13.03 -11.07
C THR A 119 15.07 13.94 -10.55
N MET A 120 15.83 13.50 -9.53
CA MET A 120 17.02 14.22 -9.06
C MET A 120 18.11 14.33 -10.14
N ALA A 121 18.25 13.31 -10.98
CA ALA A 121 19.13 13.31 -12.15
C ALA A 121 18.54 14.07 -13.36
N LYS A 122 17.33 14.63 -13.23
CA LYS A 122 16.55 15.29 -14.29
C LYS A 122 16.29 14.39 -15.50
N ASP A 123 16.26 13.07 -15.29
CA ASP A 123 15.96 12.08 -16.32
C ASP A 123 14.45 11.78 -16.32
N LEU A 124 13.70 12.64 -17.03
CA LEU A 124 12.24 12.50 -17.17
C LEU A 124 11.84 11.15 -17.78
N GLY A 125 12.60 10.68 -18.77
CA GLY A 125 12.28 9.43 -19.48
C GLY A 125 12.32 8.23 -18.54
N ARG A 126 13.39 8.11 -17.74
CA ARG A 126 13.52 7.03 -16.75
C ARG A 126 12.55 7.19 -15.59
N ALA A 127 12.29 8.42 -15.12
CA ALA A 127 11.30 8.67 -14.07
C ALA A 127 9.89 8.23 -14.51
N LYS A 128 9.48 8.55 -15.75
CA LYS A 128 8.19 8.10 -16.31
C LYS A 128 8.14 6.59 -16.51
N ALA A 129 9.24 5.98 -16.95
CA ALA A 129 9.34 4.52 -17.08
C ALA A 129 9.19 3.83 -15.72
N ALA A 130 9.83 4.35 -14.67
CA ALA A 130 9.66 3.90 -13.30
C ALA A 130 8.21 4.01 -12.85
N ALA A 131 7.56 5.15 -13.09
CA ALA A 131 6.16 5.37 -12.74
C ALA A 131 5.22 4.40 -13.47
N ALA A 132 5.44 4.14 -14.76
CA ALA A 132 4.67 3.18 -15.53
C ALA A 132 4.85 1.74 -15.01
N ALA A 133 6.07 1.38 -14.64
CA ALA A 133 6.36 0.09 -14.01
C ALA A 133 5.72 -0.03 -12.63
N ALA A 134 5.86 0.98 -11.77
CA ALA A 134 5.20 1.03 -10.46
C ALA A 134 3.69 0.87 -10.59
N LYS A 135 3.05 1.58 -11.53
CA LYS A 135 1.62 1.43 -11.84
C LYS A 135 1.25 -0.02 -12.17
N ALA A 136 1.98 -0.65 -13.10
CA ALA A 136 1.71 -2.03 -13.51
C ALA A 136 1.89 -3.01 -12.34
N ILE A 137 2.89 -2.79 -11.49
CA ILE A 137 3.20 -3.66 -10.36
C ILE A 137 2.19 -3.46 -9.22
N ILE A 138 1.72 -2.24 -8.96
CA ILE A 138 0.61 -1.98 -8.03
C ILE A 138 -0.65 -2.70 -8.51
N GLN A 139 -0.93 -2.69 -9.82
CA GLN A 139 -2.04 -3.47 -10.37
C GLN A 139 -1.87 -4.97 -10.10
N LEU A 140 -0.65 -5.52 -10.23
CA LEU A 140 -0.38 -6.91 -9.84
C LEU A 140 -0.63 -7.15 -8.35
N SER A 141 -0.27 -6.21 -7.47
CA SER A 141 -0.59 -6.29 -6.04
C SER A 141 -2.10 -6.38 -5.81
N ILE A 142 -2.88 -5.51 -6.46
CA ILE A 142 -4.35 -5.52 -6.42
C ILE A 142 -4.92 -6.86 -6.93
N ASP A 143 -4.43 -7.34 -8.07
CA ASP A 143 -4.95 -8.56 -8.72
C ASP A 143 -4.67 -9.83 -7.90
N ASN A 144 -3.63 -9.79 -7.06
CA ASN A 144 -3.23 -10.86 -6.15
C ASN A 144 -3.73 -10.66 -4.72
N PHE A 145 -4.48 -9.59 -4.42
CA PHE A 145 -5.05 -9.36 -3.10
C PHE A 145 -6.45 -10.00 -2.98
N LYS A 146 -6.48 -11.30 -2.64
CA LYS A 146 -7.70 -12.12 -2.62
C LYS A 146 -7.84 -12.94 -1.35
#